data_AF-A0A7V9IT14-F1
#
_entry.id   AF-A0A7V9IT14-F1
#
_cell.length_a   1.000
_cell.length_b   1.000
_cell.length_c   1.000
_cell.angle_alpha   90.00
_cell.angle_beta   90.00
_cell.angle_gamma   90.00
#
_symmetry.space_group_name_H-M   'P 1'
#
loop_
_entity.id
_entity.type
_entity.pdbx_description
1 polymer ?
#
loop_
_entity_poly.entity_id
_entity_poly.type
_entity_poly.pdbx_seq_one_letter_code
_entity_poly.pdbx_strand_id
1 'polypeptide(L)' 'AAARLPLTAELLGPVPVDASRERMLVRVPRADGAALARALHGAQGVRSARKAADPARVQLDPHDLV' A
#
# COMPACT_ATOMS: atom_id res chain seq x y z
N ALA A 1 -9.03 -1.63 7.66
CA ALA A 1 -8.75 -3.07 7.48
C ALA A 1 -7.37 -3.20 6.89
N ALA A 2 -6.54 -4.11 7.41
CA ALA A 2 -5.18 -4.33 6.92
C ALA A 2 -5.21 -5.12 5.60
N ALA A 3 -4.31 -4.78 4.67
CA ALA A 3 -4.12 -5.57 3.45
C ALA A 3 -3.44 -6.90 3.80
N ARG A 4 -3.94 -8.01 3.24
CA ARG A 4 -3.26 -9.31 3.31
C ARG A 4 -2.21 -9.36 2.20
N LEU A 5 -1.00 -8.92 2.52
CA LEU A 5 0.08 -8.81 1.57
C LEU A 5 0.61 -10.19 1.15
N PRO A 6 1.19 -10.33 -0.06
CA PRO A 6 1.94 -11.52 -0.44
C PRO A 6 3.08 -11.81 0.55
N LEU A 7 3.45 -13.08 0.72
CA LEU A 7 4.54 -13.47 1.62
C LEU A 7 5.91 -12.88 1.21
N THR A 8 6.05 -12.58 -0.08
CA THR A 8 7.24 -11.95 -0.68
C THR A 8 7.25 -10.43 -0.53
N ALA A 9 6.21 -9.84 0.09
CA ALA A 9 6.14 -8.41 0.30
C ALA A 9 7.15 -7.96 1.36
N GLU A 10 7.99 -7.03 0.97
CA GLU A 10 8.88 -6.34 1.88
C GLU A 10 8.35 -4.93 2.15
N LEU A 11 8.37 -4.56 3.43
CA LEU A 11 7.85 -3.31 3.95
C LEU A 11 9.02 -2.42 4.40
N LEU A 12 9.08 -1.20 3.87
CA LEU A 12 10.09 -0.19 4.25
C LEU A 12 9.38 1.04 4.80
N GLY A 13 9.62 1.37 6.07
CA GLY A 13 8.89 2.40 6.82
C GLY A 13 8.11 1.79 7.99
N PRO A 14 7.26 2.56 8.69
CA PRO A 14 6.70 3.86 8.32
C PRO A 14 7.68 5.03 8.45
N VAL A 15 7.54 6.01 7.56
CA VAL A 15 8.26 7.28 7.57
C VAL A 15 7.24 8.40 7.76
N PRO A 16 7.34 9.23 8.82
CA PRO A 16 6.47 10.37 9.00
C PRO A 16 6.55 11.32 7.80
N VAL A 17 5.38 11.71 7.27
CA VAL A 17 5.25 12.76 6.24
C VAL A 17 4.90 14.09 6.92
N ASP A 18 4.06 14.03 7.95
CA ASP A 18 3.74 15.13 8.87
C ASP A 18 3.20 14.58 10.20
N ALA A 19 2.61 15.44 11.04
CA ALA A 19 2.10 15.08 12.37
C ALA A 19 0.94 14.07 12.38
N SER A 20 0.25 13.85 11.25
CA SER A 20 -0.91 12.94 11.17
C SER A 20 -0.79 11.91 10.05
N ARG A 21 0.26 11.96 9.23
CA ARG A 21 0.45 11.07 8.08
C ARG A 21 1.81 10.40 8.09
N GLU A 22 1.79 9.12 7.74
CA GLU A 22 2.98 8.31 7.50
C GLU A 22 2.95 7.75 6.09
N ARG A 23 4.13 7.44 5.55
CA ARG A 23 4.32 6.76 4.26
C ARG A 23 5.13 5.49 4.48
N MET A 24 4.77 4.44 3.77
CA MET A 24 5.50 3.18 3.73
C MET A 24 5.64 2.74 2.28
N LEU A 25 6.80 2.17 1.94
CA LEU A 25 7.01 1.51 0.66
C LEU A 25 6.75 0.01 0.81
N VAL A 26 6.05 -0.56 -0.16
CA VAL A 26 5.76 -1.99 -0.23
C VAL A 26 6.30 -2.50 -1.55
N ARG A 27 7.32 -3.36 -1.51
CA ARG A 27 7.92 -3.96 -2.70
C ARG A 27 7.68 -5.46 -2.74
N VAL A 28 7.50 -5.99 -3.94
CA VAL A 28 7.37 -7.43 -4.22
C VAL A 28 8.17 -7.76 -5.47
N PRO A 29 8.59 -9.02 -5.67
CA PRO A 29 9.06 -9.48 -6.97
C PRO A 29 8.04 -9.14 -8.07
N ARG A 30 8.52 -8.85 -9.29
CA ARG A 30 7.65 -8.43 -10.40
C ARG A 30 6.52 -9.41 -10.71
N ALA A 31 6.75 -10.71 -10.49
CA ALA A 31 5.76 -11.78 -10.65
C ALA A 31 4.57 -11.64 -9.68
N ASP A 32 4.79 -11.09 -8.49
CA ASP A 32 3.79 -10.96 -7.43
C ASP A 32 3.05 -9.61 -7.45
N GLY A 33 3.39 -8.72 -8.39
CA GLY A 33 2.79 -7.39 -8.49
C GLY A 33 1.25 -7.42 -8.60
N ALA A 34 0.69 -8.39 -9.35
CA ALA A 34 -0.75 -8.57 -9.45
C ALA A 34 -1.39 -9.04 -8.12
N ALA A 35 -0.68 -9.83 -7.33
CA ALA A 35 -1.13 -10.23 -6.00
C ALA A 35 -1.14 -9.05 -5.04
N LEU A 36 -0.09 -8.22 -5.06
CA LEU A 36 -0.02 -6.98 -4.28
C LEU A 36 -1.15 -6.01 -4.64
N ALA A 37 -1.38 -5.75 -5.93
CA ALA A 37 -2.43 -4.86 -6.40
C ALA A 37 -3.82 -5.30 -5.92
N ARG A 38 -4.13 -6.60 -6.00
CA ARG A 38 -5.40 -7.16 -5.51
C ARG A 38 -5.55 -6.99 -3.99
N ALA A 39 -4.49 -7.23 -3.23
CA ALA A 39 -4.51 -7.06 -1.78
C ALA A 39 -4.80 -5.60 -1.36
N LEU A 40 -4.12 -4.64 -2.01
CA LEU A 40 -4.31 -3.21 -1.76
C LEU A 40 -5.72 -2.75 -2.17
N HIS A 41 -6.21 -3.18 -3.33
CA HIS A 41 -7.56 -2.85 -3.79
C HIS A 41 -8.63 -3.36 -2.82
N GLY A 42 -8.52 -4.62 -2.36
CA GLY A 42 -9.44 -5.17 -1.36
C GLY A 42 -9.42 -4.40 -0.04
N ALA A 43 -8.25 -4.01 0.45
CA ALA A 43 -8.13 -3.20 1.66
C ALA A 43 -8.77 -1.81 1.50
N GLN A 44 -8.58 -1.16 0.35
CA GLN A 44 -9.23 0.12 0.02
C GLN A 44 -10.76 -0.02 -0.04
N GLY A 45 -11.28 -1.11 -0.62
CA GLY A 45 -12.71 -1.41 -0.68
C GLY A 45 -13.33 -1.56 0.71
N VAL A 46 -12.73 -2.37 1.59
CA VAL A 46 -13.22 -2.54 2.97
C VAL A 46 -13.15 -1.23 3.76
N ARG A 47 -12.10 -0.43 3.56
CA ARG A 47 -11.98 0.90 4.18
C ARG A 47 -13.11 1.83 3.71
N SER A 48 -13.35 1.88 2.40
CA SER A 48 -14.40 2.70 1.78
C SER A 48 -15.78 2.32 2.32
N ALA A 49 -16.09 1.01 2.35
CA ALA A 49 -17.33 0.49 2.92
C ALA A 49 -17.51 0.88 4.40
N ARG A 50 -16.41 1.01 5.15
CA ARG A 50 -16.42 1.41 6.56
C ARG A 50 -16.41 2.93 6.79
N LYS A 51 -16.34 3.75 5.74
CA LYS A 51 -16.23 5.23 5.84
C LYS A 51 -15.13 5.68 6.81
N ALA A 52 -14.01 4.95 6.85
CA ALA A 52 -12.92 5.27 7.77
C ALA A 52 -12.38 6.68 7.47
N ALA A 53 -12.21 7.48 8.53
CA ALA A 53 -11.85 8.89 8.44
C ALA A 53 -10.48 9.12 7.80
N ASP A 54 -9.53 8.20 7.99
CA ASP A 54 -8.17 8.34 7.47
C ASP A 54 -8.03 7.75 6.05
N PRO A 55 -7.80 8.57 5.02
CA PRO A 55 -7.63 8.09 3.66
C PRO A 55 -6.23 7.51 3.43
N ALA A 56 -6.16 6.22 3.09
CA ALA A 56 -4.93 5.61 2.59
C ALA A 56 -4.82 5.83 1.07
N ARG A 57 -3.77 6.53 0.63
CA ARG A 57 -3.43 6.73 -0.79
C ARG A 57 -2.39 5.70 -1.21
N VAL A 58 -2.66 5.00 -2.32
CA VAL A 58 -1.68 4.11 -2.97
C VAL A 58 -1.06 4.87 -4.13
N GLN A 59 0.28 4.87 -4.20
CA GLN A 59 1.05 5.41 -5.32
C GLN A 59 1.95 4.29 -5.84
N LEU A 60 1.90 4.05 -7.14
CA LEU A 60 2.90 3.22 -7.81
C LEU A 60 4.13 4.10 -8.03
N ASP A 61 5.30 3.59 -7.68
CA ASP A 61 6.55 4.26 -8.02
C ASP A 61 6.64 4.35 -9.55
N PRO A 62 6.96 5.53 -10.11
CA PRO A 62 7.16 5.66 -11.54
C PRO A 62 8.30 4.76 -11.99
N HIS A 63 8.15 4.13 -13.15
CA HIS A 63 9.19 3.28 -13.74
C HIS A 63 10.42 4.08 -14.21
N ASP A 64 10.31 5.41 -14.30
CA ASP A 64 11.43 6.28 -14.64
C ASP A 64 12.13 6.77 -13.37
N LEU A 65 13.12 5.99 -12.94
CA LEU A 65 14.32 6.52 -12.31
C LEU A 65 15.42 6.39 -13.36
N VAL A 66 15.87 7.55 -13.84
CA VAL A 66 16.90 7.76 -14.88
C VAL A 66 18.14 6.90 -14.69
#